data_AF-A0A0F9JV24-F1
#
_entry.id   AF-A0A0F9JV24-F1
#
_cell.length_a   1.000
_cell.length_b   1.000
_cell.length_c   1.000
_cell.angle_alpha   90.00
_cell.angle_beta   90.00
_cell.angle_gamma   90.00
#
_symmetry.space_group_name_H-M   'P 1'
#
loop_
_entity.id
_entity.type
_entity.pdbx_description
1 polymer ?
#
loop_
_entity_poly.entity_id
_entity_poly.type
_entity_poly.pdbx_seq_one_letter_code
_entity_poly.pdbx_strand_id
1 'polypeptide(L)'
;MSLKKIFGEINKSFPGLRPWQEQFDQFWNKCANKDLIGIQMCTGSGKTLIALLILAEGLKKDKKCVYLTHTSQLMGRIEEEVKKLDLKYAKFGGATNVRGEKYRERQDDLLEFNRGKKILISNHDAFLKTRDFPEEIDYLIIDDIDIFYEKVRDYFSIKIKKSEITQPVYEKIIGLLSNKEYSIIEKIKNKSAQFQEGDLIFPYTYDEISNIISENLVNLNEDKDFRYPYAQSQNYLDFYYWYINKNELVIEPYFPPVEELKTWQNNYKKFEKIGKIITLSATLGEKARFTIDM
;
A
#
# COMPACT_ATOMS: atom_id res chain seq x y z
N MET A 1 -11.10 -0.31 26.88
CA MET A 1 -12.37 -1.05 27.15
C MET A 1 -12.17 -2.44 26.60
N SER A 2 -12.66 -3.51 27.24
CA SER A 2 -12.42 -4.87 26.71
C SER A 2 -13.11 -5.07 25.36
N LEU A 3 -12.40 -5.63 24.39
CA LEU A 3 -12.85 -6.05 23.08
C LEU A 3 -13.93 -7.14 23.19
N LYS A 4 -13.85 -8.03 24.18
CA LYS A 4 -14.95 -8.98 24.48
C LYS A 4 -16.24 -8.25 24.83
N LYS A 5 -16.16 -7.20 25.66
CA LYS A 5 -17.33 -6.35 25.98
C LYS A 5 -17.85 -5.64 24.73
N ILE A 6 -16.96 -5.08 23.91
CA ILE A 6 -17.34 -4.43 22.65
C ILE A 6 -18.04 -5.39 21.72
N PHE A 7 -17.51 -6.62 21.55
CA PHE A 7 -18.14 -7.66 20.75
C PHE A 7 -19.58 -7.93 21.22
N GLY A 8 -19.81 -8.11 22.53
CA GLY A 8 -21.15 -8.32 23.08
C GLY A 8 -22.15 -7.18 22.79
N GLU A 9 -21.66 -5.94 22.70
CA GLU A 9 -22.51 -4.77 22.43
C GLU A 9 -22.84 -4.58 20.94
N ILE A 10 -21.93 -4.94 20.04
CA ILE A 10 -22.09 -4.71 18.60
C ILE A 10 -22.47 -5.97 17.82
N ASN A 11 -22.35 -7.16 18.39
CA ASN A 11 -22.60 -8.39 17.66
C ASN A 11 -24.09 -8.56 17.34
N LYS A 12 -24.42 -8.73 16.06
CA LYS A 12 -25.78 -9.07 15.62
C LYS A 12 -25.94 -10.54 15.25
N SER A 13 -24.91 -11.15 14.65
CA SER A 13 -25.07 -12.48 14.04
C SER A 13 -23.82 -13.36 14.02
N PHE A 14 -22.71 -12.95 14.65
CA PHE A 14 -21.56 -13.86 14.81
C PHE A 14 -21.88 -14.97 15.81
N PRO A 15 -21.42 -16.21 15.55
CA PRO A 15 -21.66 -17.35 16.43
C PRO A 15 -20.97 -17.21 17.79
N GLY A 16 -19.91 -16.39 17.89
CA GLY A 16 -19.14 -16.16 19.11
C GLY A 16 -17.67 -15.90 18.82
N LEU A 17 -16.93 -15.54 19.87
CA LEU A 17 -15.47 -15.43 19.80
C LEU A 17 -14.83 -16.81 19.95
N ARG A 18 -13.75 -17.06 19.20
CA ARG A 18 -12.90 -18.23 19.38
C ARG A 18 -12.07 -18.07 20.66
N PRO A 19 -11.60 -19.15 21.30
CA PRO A 19 -10.85 -19.07 22.57
C PRO A 19 -9.69 -18.08 22.56
N TRP A 20 -8.89 -18.06 21.49
CA TRP A 20 -7.77 -17.12 21.36
C TRP A 20 -8.23 -15.66 21.20
N GLN A 21 -9.39 -15.41 20.57
CA GLN A 21 -9.97 -14.08 20.40
C GLN A 21 -10.48 -13.53 21.74
N GLU A 22 -10.97 -14.40 22.62
CA GLU A 22 -11.37 -14.00 23.98
C GLU A 22 -10.19 -13.53 24.82
N GLN A 23 -9.00 -14.08 24.57
CA GLN A 23 -7.77 -13.72 25.28
C GLN A 23 -7.04 -12.52 24.65
N PHE A 24 -7.44 -12.11 23.44
CA PHE A 24 -6.80 -11.02 22.69
C PHE A 24 -6.80 -9.68 23.43
N ASP A 25 -7.75 -9.48 24.35
CA ASP A 25 -7.78 -8.32 25.26
C ASP A 25 -6.50 -8.12 26.05
N GLN A 26 -5.87 -9.20 26.52
CA GLN A 26 -4.63 -9.11 27.29
C GLN A 26 -3.49 -8.57 26.44
N PHE A 27 -3.38 -9.02 25.19
CA PHE A 27 -2.42 -8.52 24.22
C PHE A 27 -2.72 -7.05 23.87
N TRP A 28 -3.97 -6.74 23.52
CA TRP A 28 -4.36 -5.41 23.08
C TRP A 28 -4.10 -4.34 24.15
N ASN A 29 -4.39 -4.65 25.42
CA ASN A 29 -4.11 -3.75 26.53
C ASN A 29 -2.62 -3.45 26.70
N LYS A 30 -1.73 -4.43 26.46
CA LYS A 30 -0.26 -4.22 26.48
C LYS A 30 0.21 -3.29 25.35
N CYS A 31 -0.55 -3.22 24.26
CA CYS A 31 -0.25 -2.38 23.11
C CYS A 31 -0.83 -0.96 23.19
N ALA A 32 -1.45 -0.56 24.32
CA ALA A 32 -2.13 0.74 24.45
C ALA A 32 -1.25 1.92 24.01
N ASN A 33 0.00 1.98 24.48
CA ASN A 33 0.96 3.07 24.22
C ASN A 33 1.91 2.80 23.04
N LYS A 34 1.54 1.91 22.11
CA LYS A 34 2.35 1.57 20.92
C LYS A 34 1.72 2.14 19.65
N ASP A 35 2.49 2.88 18.86
CA ASP A 35 1.99 3.49 17.63
C ASP A 35 2.08 2.54 16.43
N LEU A 36 2.98 1.55 16.46
CA LEU A 36 3.08 0.50 15.46
C LEU A 36 2.94 -0.88 16.13
N ILE A 37 1.99 -1.68 15.64
CA ILE A 37 1.67 -3.01 16.18
C ILE A 37 1.59 -3.99 15.02
N GLY A 38 2.47 -4.98 15.01
CA GLY A 38 2.37 -6.12 14.09
C GLY A 38 1.72 -7.31 14.78
N ILE A 39 0.74 -7.92 14.13
CA ILE A 39 0.02 -9.09 14.64
C ILE A 39 0.13 -10.22 13.62
N GLN A 40 0.86 -11.27 13.99
CA GLN A 40 0.94 -12.47 13.20
C GLN A 40 -0.24 -13.39 13.51
N MET A 41 -0.96 -13.81 12.48
CA MET A 41 -2.14 -14.65 12.60
C MET A 41 -2.26 -15.61 11.42
N CYS A 42 -2.56 -16.89 11.66
CA CYS A 42 -2.78 -17.85 10.58
C CYS A 42 -3.95 -17.44 9.68
N THR A 43 -3.94 -17.89 8.43
CA THR A 43 -5.11 -17.74 7.54
C THR A 43 -6.32 -18.45 8.14
N GLY A 44 -7.51 -17.88 7.95
CA GLY A 44 -8.76 -18.45 8.51
C GLY A 44 -8.91 -18.34 10.04
N SER A 45 -7.96 -17.75 10.76
CA SER A 45 -8.00 -17.58 12.23
C SER A 45 -9.08 -16.61 12.71
N GLY A 46 -9.57 -15.72 11.83
CA GLY A 46 -10.54 -14.67 12.16
C GLY A 46 -9.91 -13.28 12.32
N LYS A 47 -8.86 -12.95 11.53
CA LYS A 47 -8.18 -11.65 11.51
C LYS A 47 -9.14 -10.48 11.38
N THR A 48 -10.06 -10.58 10.42
CA THR A 48 -11.05 -9.53 10.12
C THR A 48 -11.89 -9.20 11.35
N LEU A 49 -12.34 -10.19 12.13
CA LEU A 49 -13.12 -9.92 13.34
C LEU A 49 -12.31 -9.14 14.37
N ILE A 50 -11.06 -9.53 14.64
CA ILE A 50 -10.20 -8.79 15.58
C ILE A 50 -9.94 -7.37 15.08
N ALA A 51 -9.62 -7.21 13.81
CA ALA A 51 -9.44 -5.90 13.20
C ALA A 51 -10.67 -5.00 13.41
N LEU A 52 -11.86 -5.53 13.13
CA LEU A 52 -13.11 -4.80 13.31
C LEU A 52 -13.41 -4.47 14.79
N LEU A 53 -13.05 -5.34 15.73
CA LEU A 53 -13.18 -5.07 17.16
C LEU A 53 -12.24 -3.94 17.61
N ILE A 54 -11.00 -3.91 17.11
CA ILE A 54 -10.05 -2.82 17.35
C ILE A 54 -10.62 -1.50 16.83
N LEU A 55 -11.12 -1.50 15.58
CA LEU A 55 -11.71 -0.30 14.99
C LEU A 55 -13.01 0.12 15.68
N ALA A 56 -13.81 -0.82 16.18
CA ALA A 56 -15.01 -0.53 16.96
C ALA A 56 -14.66 0.11 18.32
N GLU A 57 -13.58 -0.31 18.98
CA GLU A 57 -13.07 0.41 20.15
C GLU A 57 -12.67 1.85 19.79
N GLY A 58 -12.01 2.03 18.65
CA GLY A 58 -11.66 3.35 18.12
C GLY A 58 -12.89 4.23 17.89
N LEU A 59 -13.92 3.73 17.21
CA LEU A 59 -15.17 4.48 16.97
C LEU A 59 -15.84 4.93 18.26
N LYS A 60 -15.82 4.11 19.33
CA LYS A 60 -16.37 4.51 20.64
C LYS A 60 -15.61 5.67 21.30
N LYS A 61 -14.40 5.96 20.83
CA LYS A 61 -13.56 7.08 21.25
C LYS A 61 -13.49 8.17 20.18
N ASP A 62 -14.46 8.17 19.26
CA ASP A 62 -14.56 9.10 18.12
C ASP A 62 -13.29 9.15 17.26
N LYS A 63 -12.62 8.01 17.10
CA LYS A 63 -11.38 7.88 16.31
C LYS A 63 -11.68 7.69 14.82
N LYS A 64 -10.84 8.31 13.99
CA LYS A 64 -10.84 8.16 12.52
C LYS A 64 -10.22 6.81 12.14
N CYS A 65 -11.09 5.84 11.88
CA CYS A 65 -10.73 4.41 11.73
C CYS A 65 -10.73 3.95 10.26
N VAL A 66 -9.60 3.44 9.78
CA VAL A 66 -9.44 2.93 8.41
C VAL A 66 -9.06 1.44 8.43
N TYR A 67 -9.71 0.64 7.59
CA TYR A 67 -9.33 -0.73 7.27
C TYR A 67 -8.84 -0.80 5.83
N LEU A 68 -7.57 -1.14 5.62
CA LEU A 68 -7.00 -1.42 4.30
C LEU A 68 -6.92 -2.91 4.04
N THR A 69 -7.37 -3.31 2.85
CA THR A 69 -7.23 -4.66 2.32
C THR A 69 -6.61 -4.66 0.92
N HIS A 70 -6.30 -5.82 0.37
CA HIS A 70 -5.59 -5.89 -0.90
C HIS A 70 -6.46 -5.40 -2.09
N THR A 71 -7.72 -5.85 -2.19
CA THR A 71 -8.54 -5.62 -3.39
C THR A 71 -9.95 -5.14 -3.10
N SER A 72 -10.61 -4.54 -4.10
CA SER A 72 -12.02 -4.15 -4.00
C SER A 72 -12.96 -5.33 -3.74
N GLN A 73 -12.63 -6.54 -4.21
CA GLN A 73 -13.43 -7.74 -3.89
C GLN A 73 -13.35 -8.06 -2.40
N LEU A 74 -12.16 -7.97 -1.79
CA LEU A 74 -11.98 -8.20 -0.36
C LEU A 74 -12.65 -7.12 0.49
N MET A 75 -12.75 -5.88 -0.01
CA MET A 75 -13.55 -4.84 0.65
C MET A 75 -15.02 -5.25 0.81
N GLY A 76 -15.58 -5.96 -0.18
CA GLY A 76 -16.95 -6.50 -0.11
C GLY A 76 -17.11 -7.56 0.99
N ARG A 77 -16.10 -8.43 1.18
CA ARG A 77 -16.10 -9.42 2.27
C ARG A 77 -16.03 -8.74 3.64
N ILE A 78 -15.20 -7.71 3.78
CA ILE A 78 -15.12 -6.94 5.04
C ILE A 78 -16.45 -6.23 5.31
N GLU A 79 -17.09 -5.67 4.29
CA GLU A 79 -18.43 -5.07 4.41
C GLU A 79 -19.47 -6.08 4.96
N GLU A 80 -19.45 -7.33 4.50
CA GLU A 80 -20.35 -8.37 5.04
C GLU A 80 -20.09 -8.63 6.53
N GLU A 81 -18.83 -8.74 6.93
CA GLU A 81 -18.45 -8.92 8.35
C GLU A 81 -18.82 -7.71 9.20
N VAL A 82 -18.65 -6.50 8.65
CA VAL A 82 -19.03 -5.24 9.30
C VAL A 82 -20.53 -5.13 9.51
N LYS A 83 -21.37 -5.68 8.60
CA LYS A 83 -22.84 -5.74 8.75
C LYS A 83 -23.31 -6.78 9.76
N LYS A 84 -22.56 -7.87 9.93
CA LYS A 84 -22.78 -8.88 10.98
C LYS A 84 -22.48 -8.31 12.38
N LEU A 85 -21.63 -7.28 12.43
CA LEU A 85 -21.52 -6.36 13.55
C LEU A 85 -22.47 -5.18 13.30
N ASP A 86 -22.93 -4.46 14.31
CA ASP A 86 -23.76 -3.26 14.11
C ASP A 86 -22.89 -2.01 13.86
N LEU A 87 -21.91 -2.13 12.96
CA LEU A 87 -20.92 -1.08 12.73
C LEU A 87 -21.29 -0.24 11.51
N LYS A 88 -21.21 1.08 11.69
CA LYS A 88 -21.33 2.04 10.59
C LYS A 88 -20.02 2.06 9.80
N TYR A 89 -20.12 2.03 8.47
CA TYR A 89 -18.97 2.04 7.58
C TYR A 89 -19.24 2.81 6.29
N ALA A 90 -18.16 3.07 5.56
CA ALA A 90 -18.15 3.58 4.21
C ALA A 90 -17.12 2.80 3.37
N LYS A 91 -17.46 2.48 2.12
CA LYS A 91 -16.49 1.91 1.18
C LYS A 91 -15.83 3.03 0.39
N PHE A 92 -14.50 3.06 0.43
CA PHE A 92 -13.73 4.14 -0.17
C PHE A 92 -12.70 3.58 -1.15
N GLY A 93 -13.12 3.44 -2.40
CA GLY A 93 -12.22 3.08 -3.51
C GLY A 93 -11.66 4.31 -4.23
N GLY A 94 -10.97 4.05 -5.34
CA GLY A 94 -10.51 5.09 -6.26
C GLY A 94 -11.67 5.94 -6.80
N ALA A 95 -11.46 7.25 -6.89
CA ALA A 95 -12.49 8.22 -7.27
C ALA A 95 -12.62 8.45 -8.79
N THR A 96 -11.90 7.69 -9.62
CA THR A 96 -11.90 7.90 -11.07
C THR A 96 -13.33 7.78 -11.60
N ASN A 97 -13.87 8.87 -12.13
CA ASN A 97 -15.23 8.99 -12.69
C ASN A 97 -16.39 8.95 -11.67
N VAL A 98 -16.14 9.16 -10.38
CA VAL A 98 -17.23 9.37 -9.40
C VAL A 98 -17.83 10.77 -9.60
N ARG A 99 -19.11 10.85 -9.97
CA ARG A 99 -19.83 12.10 -10.25
C ARG A 99 -21.26 12.07 -9.70
N GLY A 100 -21.88 13.25 -9.60
CA GLY A 100 -23.29 13.39 -9.24
C GLY A 100 -23.58 12.90 -7.82
N GLU A 101 -24.65 12.12 -7.67
CA GLU A 101 -25.11 11.60 -6.38
C GLU A 101 -24.05 10.76 -5.66
N LYS A 102 -23.36 9.85 -6.37
CA LYS A 102 -22.27 9.04 -5.80
C LYS A 102 -21.12 9.89 -5.26
N TYR A 103 -20.88 11.06 -5.84
CA TYR A 103 -19.89 11.99 -5.32
C TYR A 103 -20.36 12.64 -4.01
N ARG A 104 -21.65 13.02 -3.93
CA ARG A 104 -22.24 13.54 -2.68
C ARG A 104 -22.21 12.51 -1.57
N GLU A 105 -22.64 11.27 -1.83
CA GLU A 105 -22.57 10.17 -0.87
C GLU A 105 -21.14 9.97 -0.34
N ARG A 106 -20.15 10.01 -1.23
CA ARG A 106 -18.73 9.93 -0.85
C ARG A 106 -18.31 11.08 0.06
N GLN A 107 -18.78 12.31 -0.17
CA GLN A 107 -18.50 13.45 0.70
C GLN A 107 -19.17 13.30 2.06
N ASP A 108 -20.42 12.84 2.11
CA ASP A 108 -21.13 12.55 3.36
C ASP A 108 -20.44 11.45 4.16
N ASP A 109 -19.96 10.40 3.49
CA ASP A 109 -19.15 9.35 4.09
C ASP A 109 -17.84 9.89 4.69
N LEU A 110 -17.15 10.80 3.99
CA LEU A 110 -15.94 11.46 4.49
C LEU A 110 -16.22 12.37 5.69
N LEU A 111 -17.35 13.09 5.70
CA LEU A 111 -17.77 13.92 6.83
C LEU A 111 -18.01 13.07 8.08
N GLU A 112 -18.73 11.96 7.95
CA GLU A 112 -19.01 11.04 9.06
C GLU A 112 -17.75 10.29 9.51
N PHE A 113 -16.84 9.94 8.59
CA PHE A 113 -15.52 9.42 8.94
C PHE A 113 -14.71 10.44 9.76
N ASN A 114 -14.66 11.70 9.34
CA ASN A 114 -13.92 12.77 10.02
C ASN A 114 -14.46 13.06 11.43
N ARG A 115 -15.74 12.76 11.69
CA ARG A 115 -16.38 12.82 13.02
C ARG A 115 -16.17 11.54 13.85
N GLY A 116 -15.41 10.57 13.36
CA GLY A 116 -15.19 9.29 14.04
C GLY A 116 -16.44 8.41 14.11
N LYS A 117 -17.39 8.55 13.17
CA LYS A 117 -18.69 7.85 13.20
C LYS A 117 -18.79 6.66 12.24
N LYS A 118 -17.87 6.54 11.27
CA LYS A 118 -17.81 5.44 10.30
C LYS A 118 -16.41 4.87 10.19
N ILE A 119 -16.31 3.54 10.07
CA ILE A 119 -15.08 2.89 9.60
C ILE A 119 -14.97 3.08 8.08
N LEU A 120 -13.82 3.55 7.63
CA LEU A 120 -13.52 3.61 6.20
C LEU A 120 -12.86 2.31 5.75
N ILE A 121 -13.56 1.53 4.92
CA ILE A 121 -13.03 0.32 4.32
C ILE A 121 -12.46 0.71 2.96
N SER A 122 -11.17 0.45 2.74
CA SER A 122 -10.48 0.81 1.52
C SER A 122 -9.48 -0.26 1.10
N ASN A 123 -8.81 -0.05 -0.03
CA ASN A 123 -7.78 -0.94 -0.53
C ASN A 123 -6.42 -0.24 -0.63
N HIS A 124 -5.36 -1.03 -0.74
CA HIS A 124 -3.99 -0.54 -0.82
C HIS A 124 -3.79 0.48 -1.95
N ASP A 125 -4.31 0.21 -3.16
CA ASP A 125 -4.16 1.13 -4.29
C ASP A 125 -4.85 2.47 -4.05
N ALA A 126 -6.05 2.45 -3.46
CA ALA A 126 -6.77 3.65 -3.11
C ALA A 126 -6.00 4.46 -2.07
N PHE A 127 -5.43 3.82 -1.05
CA PHE A 127 -4.57 4.48 -0.08
C PHE A 127 -3.36 5.14 -0.74
N LEU A 128 -2.68 4.49 -1.69
CA LEU A 128 -1.46 5.03 -2.30
C LEU A 128 -1.73 6.11 -3.37
N LYS A 129 -2.80 5.95 -4.16
CA LYS A 129 -2.99 6.70 -5.42
C LYS A 129 -4.15 7.70 -5.40
N THR A 130 -5.08 7.59 -4.46
CA THR A 130 -6.28 8.45 -4.43
C THR A 130 -5.97 9.81 -3.83
N ARG A 131 -6.36 10.88 -4.53
CA ARG A 131 -6.10 12.27 -4.13
C ARG A 131 -6.90 12.72 -2.91
N ASP A 132 -8.18 12.37 -2.86
CA ASP A 132 -9.09 12.74 -1.77
C ASP A 132 -9.10 11.72 -0.62
N PHE A 133 -8.05 10.90 -0.50
CA PHE A 133 -7.94 9.98 0.64
C PHE A 133 -7.82 10.78 1.94
N PRO A 134 -8.52 10.41 3.03
CA PRO A 134 -8.52 11.18 4.26
C PRO A 134 -7.11 11.43 4.80
N GLU A 135 -6.90 12.64 5.33
CA GLU A 135 -5.58 13.08 5.76
C GLU A 135 -5.18 12.56 7.13
N GLU A 136 -6.07 12.73 8.09
CA GLU A 136 -5.85 12.33 9.48
C GLU A 136 -6.52 10.99 9.74
N ILE A 137 -5.72 10.03 10.22
CA ILE A 137 -6.18 8.69 10.56
C ILE A 137 -5.69 8.40 11.97
N ASP A 138 -6.61 8.17 12.90
CA ASP A 138 -6.21 7.78 14.23
C ASP A 138 -5.77 6.32 14.23
N TYR A 139 -6.56 5.43 13.63
CA TYR A 139 -6.35 3.97 13.66
C TYR A 139 -6.33 3.45 12.21
N LEU A 140 -5.19 2.93 11.78
CA LEU A 140 -5.01 2.32 10.46
C LEU A 140 -4.75 0.82 10.61
N ILE A 141 -5.69 0.00 10.14
CA ILE A 141 -5.46 -1.44 9.94
C ILE A 141 -4.90 -1.67 8.54
N ILE A 142 -3.78 -2.36 8.43
CA ILE A 142 -3.23 -2.86 7.17
C ILE A 142 -3.28 -4.38 7.18
N ASP A 143 -4.26 -4.92 6.46
CA ASP A 143 -4.38 -6.36 6.24
C ASP A 143 -3.44 -6.81 5.12
N ASP A 144 -2.80 -7.96 5.33
CA ASP A 144 -1.74 -8.54 4.49
C ASP A 144 -0.61 -7.53 4.19
N ILE A 145 0.15 -7.17 5.23
CA ILE A 145 1.22 -6.16 5.18
C ILE A 145 2.32 -6.47 4.16
N ASP A 146 2.58 -7.74 3.90
CA ASP A 146 3.51 -8.23 2.90
C ASP A 146 3.11 -7.75 1.49
N ILE A 147 1.83 -7.91 1.15
CA ILE A 147 1.29 -7.43 -0.13
C ILE A 147 1.27 -5.89 -0.17
N PHE A 148 0.93 -5.24 0.96
CA PHE A 148 0.97 -3.78 1.04
C PHE A 148 2.40 -3.25 0.79
N TYR A 149 3.40 -3.90 1.37
CA TYR A 149 4.81 -3.51 1.21
C TYR A 149 5.29 -3.67 -0.23
N GLU A 150 4.91 -4.75 -0.91
CA GLU A 150 5.17 -4.91 -2.35
C GLU A 150 4.54 -3.78 -3.18
N LYS A 151 3.29 -3.40 -2.88
CA LYS A 151 2.63 -2.28 -3.55
C LYS A 151 3.30 -0.94 -3.26
N VAL A 152 3.80 -0.72 -2.04
CA VAL A 152 4.57 0.49 -1.72
C VAL A 152 5.88 0.50 -2.50
N ARG A 153 6.61 -0.62 -2.55
CA ARG A 153 7.82 -0.75 -3.37
C ARG A 153 7.53 -0.38 -4.82
N ASP A 154 6.52 -1.00 -5.42
CA ASP A 154 6.09 -0.70 -6.80
C ASP A 154 5.68 0.77 -7.00
N TYR A 155 5.10 1.42 -5.99
CA TYR A 155 4.76 2.85 -6.04
C TYR A 155 5.99 3.75 -6.13
N PHE A 156 7.12 3.30 -5.59
CA PHE A 156 8.42 3.97 -5.68
C PHE A 156 9.31 3.41 -6.81
N SER A 157 8.88 2.39 -7.56
CA SER A 157 9.68 1.82 -8.65
C SER A 157 9.36 2.50 -9.99
N ILE A 158 10.36 3.13 -10.61
CA ILE A 158 10.24 3.67 -11.97
C ILE A 158 10.49 2.53 -12.95
N LYS A 159 9.58 2.34 -13.90
CA LYS A 159 9.69 1.31 -14.94
C LYS A 159 9.57 1.96 -16.32
N ILE A 160 10.58 1.78 -17.16
CA ILE A 160 10.56 2.16 -18.58
C ILE A 160 10.40 0.87 -19.38
N LYS A 161 9.14 0.53 -19.66
CA LYS A 161 8.76 -0.71 -20.33
C LYS A 161 8.87 -0.56 -21.84
N LYS A 162 8.65 -1.66 -22.55
CA LYS A 162 8.33 -1.64 -23.98
C LYS A 162 6.84 -1.31 -24.17
N SER A 163 6.49 -0.02 -24.22
CA SER A 163 5.15 0.46 -24.62
C SER A 163 5.27 1.50 -25.73
N GLU A 164 4.18 1.84 -26.43
CA GLU A 164 4.22 2.86 -27.50
C GLU A 164 4.85 4.19 -27.06
N ILE A 165 4.64 4.58 -25.80
CA ILE A 165 5.15 5.83 -25.21
C ILE A 165 6.61 5.68 -24.76
N THR A 166 6.95 4.56 -24.12
CA THR A 166 8.23 4.39 -23.40
C THR A 166 9.31 3.67 -24.23
N GLN A 167 8.90 2.95 -25.29
CA GLN A 167 9.78 2.20 -26.19
C GLN A 167 10.92 3.04 -26.78
N PRO A 168 10.69 4.25 -27.32
CA PRO A 168 11.78 5.03 -27.92
C PRO A 168 12.87 5.41 -26.89
N VAL A 169 12.47 5.63 -25.64
CA VAL A 169 13.40 5.95 -24.54
C VAL A 169 14.19 4.69 -24.14
N TYR A 170 13.50 3.56 -23.99
CA TYR A 170 14.15 2.28 -23.74
C TYR A 170 15.19 1.93 -24.82
N GLU A 171 14.87 2.14 -26.11
CA GLU A 171 15.81 1.90 -27.21
C GLU A 171 17.04 2.82 -27.18
N LYS A 172 16.87 4.11 -26.83
CA LYS A 172 17.99 5.02 -26.61
C LYS A 172 18.90 4.53 -25.48
N ILE A 173 18.32 4.02 -24.39
CA ILE A 173 19.07 3.46 -23.26
C ILE A 173 19.84 2.20 -23.70
N ILE A 174 19.22 1.29 -24.47
CA ILE A 174 19.92 0.14 -25.05
C ILE A 174 21.07 0.59 -25.97
N GLY A 175 20.87 1.63 -26.77
CA GLY A 175 21.90 2.23 -27.63
C GLY A 175 23.07 2.82 -26.83
N LEU A 176 22.79 3.50 -25.72
CA LEU A 176 23.81 4.00 -24.80
C LEU A 176 24.63 2.86 -24.18
N LEU A 177 23.94 1.84 -23.66
CA LEU A 177 24.56 0.70 -22.99
C LEU A 177 25.25 -0.27 -23.96
N SER A 178 24.99 -0.14 -25.26
CA SER A 178 25.58 -0.96 -26.33
C SER A 178 27.09 -0.83 -26.44
N ASN A 179 27.65 0.27 -25.93
CA ASN A 179 29.09 0.55 -25.90
C ASN A 179 29.73 0.13 -24.57
N LYS A 180 29.00 -0.59 -23.72
CA LYS A 180 29.40 -0.99 -22.37
C LYS A 180 29.29 -2.51 -22.22
N GLU A 181 30.03 -3.06 -21.27
CA GLU A 181 30.12 -4.50 -21.03
C GLU A 181 28.91 -5.01 -20.21
N TYR A 182 27.75 -5.07 -20.86
CA TYR A 182 26.52 -5.67 -20.30
C TYR A 182 26.10 -6.88 -21.13
N SER A 183 26.12 -8.07 -20.51
CA SER A 183 25.80 -9.35 -21.14
C SER A 183 24.39 -9.37 -21.74
N ILE A 184 23.43 -8.74 -21.07
CA ILE A 184 22.04 -8.68 -21.51
C ILE A 184 21.91 -7.86 -22.80
N ILE A 185 22.71 -6.81 -22.97
CA ILE A 185 22.64 -5.93 -24.13
C ILE A 185 23.08 -6.68 -25.39
N GLU A 186 24.14 -7.48 -25.30
CA GLU A 186 24.57 -8.36 -26.40
C GLU A 186 23.48 -9.37 -26.77
N LYS A 187 22.87 -10.02 -25.77
CA LYS A 187 21.77 -10.96 -25.99
C LYS A 187 20.53 -10.32 -26.59
N ILE A 188 20.20 -9.08 -26.21
CA ILE A 188 19.09 -8.31 -26.79
C ILE A 188 19.37 -8.04 -28.27
N LYS A 189 20.57 -7.56 -28.63
CA LYS A 189 20.98 -7.31 -30.02
C LYS A 189 20.90 -8.57 -30.88
N ASN A 190 21.36 -9.69 -30.33
CA ASN A 190 21.38 -10.98 -31.01
C ASN A 190 20.02 -11.72 -30.97
N LYS A 191 18.97 -11.09 -30.39
CA LYS A 191 17.63 -11.67 -30.23
C LYS A 191 17.63 -13.02 -29.49
N SER A 192 18.59 -13.23 -28.60
CA SER A 192 18.76 -14.46 -27.81
C SER A 192 18.38 -14.29 -26.34
N ALA A 193 18.08 -13.06 -25.88
CA ALA A 193 17.72 -12.79 -24.50
C ALA A 193 16.43 -13.53 -24.06
N GLN A 194 16.51 -14.20 -22.92
CA GLN A 194 15.38 -14.87 -22.27
C GLN A 194 14.62 -13.93 -21.33
N PHE A 195 13.46 -14.35 -20.84
CA PHE A 195 12.60 -13.50 -20.00
C PHE A 195 13.20 -13.19 -18.62
N GLN A 196 13.91 -14.17 -18.04
CA GLN A 196 14.48 -14.06 -16.68
C GLN A 196 15.90 -13.47 -16.66
N GLU A 197 16.45 -13.14 -17.82
CA GLU A 197 17.81 -12.60 -17.92
C GLU A 197 17.80 -11.08 -17.83
N GLY A 198 18.77 -10.54 -17.11
CA GLY A 198 19.06 -9.11 -17.08
C GLY A 198 20.30 -8.80 -16.26
N ASP A 199 20.73 -7.55 -16.33
CA ASP A 199 21.93 -7.07 -15.66
C ASP A 199 21.58 -5.93 -14.70
N LEU A 200 22.34 -5.86 -13.59
CA LEU A 200 22.39 -4.65 -12.77
C LEU A 200 23.17 -3.58 -13.54
N ILE A 201 22.60 -2.39 -13.60
CA ILE A 201 23.25 -1.21 -14.16
C ILE A 201 24.19 -0.64 -13.11
N PHE A 202 25.44 -0.42 -13.49
CA PHE A 202 26.46 0.12 -12.61
C PHE A 202 26.35 1.65 -12.47
N PRO A 203 26.67 2.21 -11.28
CA PRO A 203 26.50 3.63 -10.99
C PRO A 203 27.17 4.60 -11.97
N TYR A 204 28.31 4.24 -12.56
CA TYR A 204 29.02 5.09 -13.53
C TYR A 204 28.20 5.39 -14.81
N THR A 205 27.04 4.75 -14.99
CA THR A 205 26.14 4.95 -16.13
C THR A 205 24.86 5.70 -15.78
N TYR A 206 24.62 5.98 -14.49
CA TYR A 206 23.36 6.55 -14.02
C TYR A 206 23.12 7.95 -14.57
N ASP A 207 24.14 8.81 -14.64
CA ASP A 207 24.00 10.17 -15.15
C ASP A 207 23.58 10.20 -16.63
N GLU A 208 24.20 9.36 -17.46
CA GLU A 208 23.88 9.28 -18.89
C GLU A 208 22.46 8.77 -19.15
N ILE A 209 22.02 7.76 -18.37
CA ILE A 209 20.64 7.27 -18.46
C ILE A 209 19.66 8.32 -17.91
N SER A 210 20.00 8.99 -16.80
CA SER A 210 19.19 10.05 -16.21
C SER A 210 18.98 11.19 -17.20
N ASN A 211 20.03 11.60 -17.92
CA ASN A 211 19.93 12.61 -18.97
C ASN A 211 18.95 12.18 -20.07
N ILE A 212 19.01 10.93 -20.53
CA ILE A 212 18.04 10.41 -21.50
C ILE A 212 16.62 10.48 -20.93
N ILE A 213 16.40 10.11 -19.66
CA ILE A 213 15.08 10.19 -19.03
C ILE A 213 14.59 11.64 -18.97
N SER A 214 15.43 12.56 -18.50
CA SER A 214 15.11 13.99 -18.37
C SER A 214 14.80 14.65 -19.71
N GLU A 215 15.56 14.36 -20.77
CA GLU A 215 15.31 14.87 -22.12
C GLU A 215 13.97 14.39 -22.71
N ASN A 216 13.48 13.23 -22.28
CA ASN A 216 12.24 12.63 -22.78
C ASN A 216 11.09 12.71 -21.76
N LEU A 217 11.26 13.49 -20.69
CA LEU A 217 10.35 13.52 -19.54
C LEU A 217 8.92 13.96 -19.90
N VAL A 218 8.77 14.87 -20.86
CA VAL A 218 7.44 15.34 -21.33
C VAL A 218 6.62 14.17 -21.87
N ASN A 219 7.21 13.35 -22.74
CA ASN A 219 6.54 12.19 -23.33
C ASN A 219 6.34 11.08 -22.31
N LEU A 220 7.35 10.79 -21.49
CA LEU A 220 7.25 9.76 -20.44
C LEU A 220 6.15 10.07 -19.43
N ASN A 221 5.89 11.35 -19.14
CA ASN A 221 4.83 11.78 -18.23
C ASN A 221 3.40 11.58 -18.77
N GLU A 222 3.23 11.25 -20.06
CA GLU A 222 1.94 10.81 -20.59
C GLU A 222 1.55 9.42 -20.06
N ASP A 223 2.55 8.58 -19.77
CA ASP A 223 2.35 7.29 -19.11
C ASP A 223 2.19 7.51 -17.58
N LYS A 224 0.99 7.22 -17.07
CA LYS A 224 0.69 7.35 -15.63
C LYS A 224 1.54 6.40 -14.79
N ASP A 225 1.89 5.23 -15.31
CA ASP A 225 2.66 4.23 -14.59
C ASP A 225 4.15 4.63 -14.49
N PHE A 226 4.63 5.52 -15.36
CA PHE A 226 5.92 6.18 -15.20
C PHE A 226 5.81 7.44 -14.33
N ARG A 227 4.84 8.31 -14.63
CA ARG A 227 4.72 9.64 -14.01
C ARG A 227 4.62 9.58 -12.50
N TYR A 228 3.81 8.65 -11.96
CA TYR A 228 3.59 8.60 -10.51
C TYR A 228 4.85 8.15 -9.75
N PRO A 229 5.50 7.02 -10.07
CA PRO A 229 6.73 6.64 -9.39
C PRO A 229 7.86 7.64 -9.58
N TYR A 230 7.98 8.24 -10.77
CA TYR A 230 9.02 9.24 -11.04
C TYR A 230 8.88 10.47 -10.13
N ALA A 231 7.67 11.03 -10.03
CA ALA A 231 7.40 12.20 -9.19
C ALA A 231 7.76 11.96 -7.71
N GLN A 232 7.61 10.71 -7.23
CA GLN A 232 7.87 10.32 -5.83
C GLN A 232 9.34 9.97 -5.57
N SER A 233 10.05 9.51 -6.61
CA SER A 233 11.35 8.84 -6.45
C SER A 233 12.53 9.62 -7.03
N GLN A 234 12.30 10.63 -7.86
CA GLN A 234 13.35 11.35 -8.59
C GLN A 234 14.47 11.93 -7.70
N ASN A 235 14.20 12.19 -6.42
CA ASN A 235 15.18 12.72 -5.47
C ASN A 235 16.01 11.64 -4.74
N TYR A 236 15.75 10.36 -5.01
CA TYR A 236 16.34 9.23 -4.28
C TYR A 236 17.03 8.21 -5.20
N LEU A 237 17.15 8.50 -6.50
CA LEU A 237 17.60 7.53 -7.51
C LEU A 237 19.01 6.97 -7.27
N ASP A 238 19.87 7.70 -6.57
CA ASP A 238 21.22 7.25 -6.19
C ASP A 238 21.20 6.08 -5.20
N PHE A 239 20.12 5.90 -4.45
CA PHE A 239 19.94 4.83 -3.47
C PHE A 239 19.13 3.65 -4.03
N TYR A 240 18.84 3.67 -5.32
CA TYR A 240 18.00 2.68 -5.98
C TYR A 240 18.86 1.66 -6.71
N TYR A 241 18.33 0.46 -6.88
CA TYR A 241 18.87 -0.49 -7.82
C TYR A 241 18.32 -0.23 -9.20
N TRP A 242 19.21 -0.25 -10.17
CA TRP A 242 18.90 -0.09 -11.56
C TRP A 242 19.15 -1.43 -12.22
N TYR A 243 18.13 -1.98 -12.86
CA TYR A 243 18.17 -3.28 -13.50
C TYR A 243 17.58 -3.18 -14.89
N ILE A 244 18.25 -3.79 -15.87
CA ILE A 244 17.76 -3.84 -17.25
C ILE A 244 17.59 -5.28 -17.71
N ASN A 245 16.47 -5.55 -18.35
CA ASN A 245 16.22 -6.79 -19.08
C ASN A 245 15.72 -6.47 -20.48
N LYS A 246 15.38 -7.50 -21.28
CA LYS A 246 14.90 -7.30 -22.65
C LYS A 246 13.55 -6.58 -22.80
N ASN A 247 12.82 -6.35 -21.71
CA ASN A 247 11.46 -5.81 -21.69
C ASN A 247 11.37 -4.44 -21.00
N GLU A 248 12.28 -4.11 -20.10
CA GLU A 248 12.22 -2.88 -19.32
C GLU A 248 13.55 -2.52 -18.66
N LEU A 249 13.71 -1.22 -18.38
CA LEU A 249 14.57 -0.72 -17.32
C LEU A 249 13.72 -0.53 -16.06
N VAL A 250 14.17 -1.06 -14.93
CA VAL A 250 13.58 -0.88 -13.61
C VAL A 250 14.56 -0.11 -12.73
N ILE A 251 14.10 0.98 -12.13
CA ILE A 251 14.82 1.76 -11.13
C ILE A 251 13.99 1.71 -9.86
N GLU A 252 14.41 0.92 -8.87
CA GLU A 252 13.61 0.65 -7.68
C GLU A 252 14.40 0.77 -6.38
N PRO A 253 13.75 1.18 -5.28
CA PRO A 253 14.44 1.38 -4.03
C PRO A 253 14.93 0.07 -3.43
N TYR A 254 16.12 0.04 -2.84
CA TYR A 254 16.49 -1.09 -1.99
C TYR A 254 15.56 -1.19 -0.78
N PHE A 255 15.38 -0.07 -0.08
CA PHE A 255 14.36 0.15 0.94
C PHE A 255 13.43 1.27 0.50
N PRO A 256 12.12 1.02 0.28
CA PRO A 256 11.20 2.08 -0.11
C PRO A 256 11.18 3.19 0.95
N PRO A 257 11.22 4.47 0.56
CA PRO A 257 11.16 5.58 1.51
C PRO A 257 9.70 5.78 1.97
N VAL A 258 9.17 4.81 2.71
CA VAL A 258 7.76 4.75 3.16
C VAL A 258 7.35 6.02 3.90
N GLU A 259 8.26 6.58 4.70
CA GLU A 259 8.03 7.83 5.44
C GLU A 259 7.81 9.02 4.50
N GLU A 260 8.39 9.01 3.29
CA GLU A 260 8.25 10.06 2.28
C GLU A 260 6.99 9.93 1.42
N LEU A 261 6.15 8.92 1.68
CA LEU A 261 4.94 8.69 0.92
C LEU A 261 4.00 9.91 1.01
N LYS A 262 3.84 10.62 -0.10
CA LYS A 262 2.88 11.72 -0.28
C LYS A 262 1.85 11.32 -1.32
N THR A 263 0.61 11.81 -1.23
CA THR A 263 -0.26 11.80 -2.42
C THR A 263 0.04 13.04 -3.25
N TRP A 264 -0.26 13.02 -4.55
CA TRP A 264 0.14 14.08 -5.48
C TRP A 264 -0.36 15.50 -5.12
N GLN A 265 -1.42 15.62 -4.33
CA GLN A 265 -1.92 16.94 -3.88
C GLN A 265 -1.62 17.24 -2.41
N ASN A 266 -1.05 16.28 -1.69
CA ASN A 266 -0.84 16.41 -0.26
C ASN A 266 0.55 16.98 -0.01
N ASN A 267 0.59 18.12 0.67
CA ASN A 267 1.84 18.75 1.11
C ASN A 267 2.42 18.11 2.39
N TYR A 268 1.87 16.99 2.84
CA TYR A 268 2.26 16.28 4.05
C TYR A 268 2.58 14.81 3.74
N LYS A 269 3.45 14.21 4.56
CA LYS A 269 3.79 12.80 4.45
C LYS A 269 2.69 11.95 5.13
N LYS A 270 2.15 10.96 4.41
CA LYS A 270 0.96 10.21 4.82
C LYS A 270 1.07 9.66 6.23
N PHE A 271 2.20 9.01 6.54
CA PHE A 271 2.41 8.34 7.83
C PHE A 271 2.59 9.29 9.02
N GLU A 272 2.95 10.57 8.80
CA GLU A 272 3.03 11.57 9.87
C GLU A 272 1.66 11.94 10.46
N LYS A 273 0.59 11.72 9.70
CA LYS A 273 -0.80 12.02 10.10
C LYS A 273 -1.57 10.78 10.56
N ILE A 274 -0.84 9.70 10.86
CA ILE A 274 -1.41 8.45 11.32
C ILE A 274 -1.01 8.22 12.78
N GLY A 275 -2.00 8.04 13.66
CA GLY A 275 -1.77 7.79 15.08
C GLY A 275 -1.22 6.39 15.35
N LYS A 276 -2.09 5.38 15.24
CA LYS A 276 -1.79 3.97 15.50
C LYS A 276 -1.93 3.16 14.20
N ILE A 277 -0.88 2.46 13.82
CA ILE A 277 -0.80 1.55 12.69
C ILE A 277 -0.79 0.12 13.23
N ILE A 278 -1.74 -0.68 12.78
CA ILE A 278 -1.91 -2.07 13.15
C ILE A 278 -1.78 -2.91 11.87
N THR A 279 -0.76 -3.74 11.79
CA THR A 279 -0.51 -4.59 10.63
C THR A 279 -0.88 -6.04 10.94
N LEU A 280 -1.55 -6.70 10.01
CA LEU A 280 -1.99 -8.08 10.14
C LEU A 280 -1.36 -8.89 9.01
N SER A 281 -0.78 -10.04 9.31
CA SER A 281 -0.31 -10.96 8.26
C SER A 281 -0.12 -12.37 8.81
N ALA A 282 -0.13 -13.35 7.92
CA ALA A 282 0.22 -14.73 8.25
C ALA A 282 1.74 -14.95 8.22
N THR A 283 2.46 -14.08 7.51
CA THR A 283 3.86 -14.26 7.12
C THR A 283 4.79 -13.20 7.72
N LEU A 284 4.30 -12.37 8.66
CA LEU A 284 5.15 -11.51 9.50
C LEU A 284 6.26 -12.38 10.09
N GLY A 285 7.49 -12.21 9.59
CA GLY A 285 8.61 -13.10 9.88
C GLY A 285 8.85 -13.28 11.38
N GLU A 286 9.47 -14.40 11.76
CA GLU A 286 9.63 -14.92 13.13
C GLU A 286 10.22 -13.97 14.19
N LYS A 287 10.65 -12.76 13.83
CA LYS A 287 11.43 -11.86 14.71
C LYS A 287 10.63 -10.76 15.42
N ALA A 288 9.32 -10.62 15.18
CA ALA A 288 8.44 -9.86 16.06
C ALA A 288 7.64 -10.82 16.97
N ARG A 289 8.33 -11.51 17.88
CA ARG A 289 7.68 -12.35 18.90
C ARG A 289 6.97 -11.46 19.92
N PHE A 290 5.67 -11.29 19.72
CA PHE A 290 4.73 -11.38 20.84
C PHE A 290 3.86 -12.60 20.56
N THR A 291 4.42 -13.77 20.84
CA THR A 291 3.66 -15.02 20.87
C THR A 291 2.57 -14.85 21.92
N ILE A 292 1.30 -14.98 21.51
CA ILE A 292 0.28 -15.44 22.45
C ILE A 292 0.63 -16.92 22.59
N ASP A 293 1.33 -17.27 23.67
CA ASP A 293 1.56 -18.67 24.01
C ASP A 293 0.18 -19.36 24.05
N MET A 294 0.00 -20.35 23.17
CA MET A 294 -1.17 -21.23 23.15
C MET A 294 -1.14 -22.18 24.34
#